data_AF-A0A353LQG8-F1
#
_entry.id   AF-A0A353LQG8-F1
#
_cell.length_a   1.000
_cell.length_b   1.000
_cell.length_c   1.000
_cell.angle_alpha   90.00
_cell.angle_beta   90.00
_cell.angle_gamma   90.00
#
_symmetry.space_group_name_H-M   'P 1'
#
loop_
_entity.id
_entity.type
_entity.pdbx_description
1 polymer ?
#
loop_
_entity_poly.entity_id
_entity_poly.type
_entity_poly.pdbx_seq_one_letter_code
_entity_poly.pdbx_strand_id
1 'polypeptide(L)'
;VDGRFDLIALHTFLIIRRLSGSDASEKEHELAQVLFDLMFADMDRNLREMGVGDLGVGRKVRDMVSAFYGRAEAYEKALQGMDKSPENTTEALVDALRRNLYRDASPDDQQVRKMAGYVQKLVRRLSEQTAEAFLRGDIRFASIPFQ
;
A
#
# COMPACT_ATOMS: atom_id res chain seq x y z
N VAL A 1 9.17 10.05 10.70
CA VAL A 1 9.19 9.64 9.27
C VAL A 1 8.06 8.64 8.97
N ASP A 2 7.54 7.95 10.01
CA ASP A 2 6.68 6.78 9.91
C ASP A 2 5.36 6.94 9.12
N GLY A 3 4.59 8.01 9.33
CA GLY A 3 3.30 8.17 8.62
C GLY A 3 3.42 8.29 7.09
N ARG A 4 4.49 8.91 6.58
CA ARG A 4 4.74 9.01 5.13
C ARG A 4 5.06 7.65 4.53
N PHE A 5 5.93 6.89 5.20
CA PHE A 5 6.25 5.53 4.79
C PHE A 5 5.00 4.65 4.79
N ASP A 6 4.20 4.69 5.86
CA ASP A 6 3.01 3.85 5.99
C ASP A 6 1.97 4.16 4.88
N LEU A 7 1.82 5.43 4.47
CA LEU A 7 1.00 5.81 3.32
C LEU A 7 1.58 5.33 1.98
N ILE A 8 2.89 5.50 1.74
CA ILE A 8 3.54 5.02 0.51
C ILE A 8 3.41 3.50 0.42
N ALA A 9 3.72 2.79 1.50
CA ALA A 9 3.62 1.33 1.59
C ALA A 9 2.20 0.84 1.28
N LEU A 10 1.16 1.50 1.82
CA LEU A 10 -0.24 1.16 1.52
C LEU A 10 -0.55 1.30 0.04
N HIS A 11 -0.19 2.41 -0.60
CA HIS A 11 -0.49 2.62 -2.02
C HIS A 11 0.32 1.70 -2.93
N THR A 12 1.61 1.49 -2.64
CA THR A 12 2.47 0.54 -3.36
C THR A 12 1.89 -0.88 -3.27
N PHE A 13 1.46 -1.31 -2.07
CA PHE A 13 0.79 -2.59 -1.89
C PHE A 13 -0.44 -2.73 -2.80
N LEU A 14 -1.30 -1.71 -2.87
CA LEU A 14 -2.53 -1.78 -3.68
C LEU A 14 -2.24 -1.89 -5.19
N ILE A 15 -1.17 -1.24 -5.67
CA ILE A 15 -0.74 -1.35 -7.06
C ILE A 15 -0.15 -2.74 -7.34
N ILE A 16 0.78 -3.20 -6.49
CA ILE A 16 1.37 -4.55 -6.60
C ILE A 16 0.27 -5.61 -6.58
N ARG A 17 -0.69 -5.49 -5.65
CA ARG A 17 -1.84 -6.38 -5.57
C ARG A 17 -2.59 -6.51 -6.90
N ARG A 18 -2.82 -5.39 -7.60
CA ARG A 18 -3.48 -5.40 -8.93
C ARG A 18 -2.60 -6.03 -10.01
N LEU A 19 -1.29 -5.80 -9.96
CA LEU A 19 -0.32 -6.32 -10.93
C LEU A 19 0.10 -7.79 -10.66
N SER A 20 -0.27 -8.34 -9.50
CA SER A 20 0.00 -9.73 -9.10
C SER A 20 -1.25 -10.61 -9.07
N GLY A 21 -2.34 -10.18 -9.73
CA GLY A 21 -3.55 -10.99 -9.88
C GLY A 21 -3.32 -12.26 -10.69
N SER A 22 -4.22 -13.24 -10.58
CA SER A 22 -4.11 -14.54 -11.26
C SER A 22 -4.06 -14.44 -12.79
N ASP A 23 -4.67 -13.40 -13.36
CA ASP A 23 -4.75 -13.18 -14.80
C ASP A 23 -3.71 -12.15 -15.29
N ALA A 24 -2.78 -11.73 -14.42
CA ALA A 24 -1.76 -10.75 -14.77
C ALA A 24 -0.72 -11.35 -15.72
N SER A 25 -0.27 -10.54 -16.67
CA SER A 25 0.80 -10.90 -17.60
C SER A 25 2.18 -10.84 -16.94
N GLU A 26 3.18 -11.49 -17.56
CA GLU A 26 4.58 -11.41 -17.10
C GLU A 26 5.06 -9.95 -16.99
N LYS A 27 4.67 -9.09 -17.93
CA LYS A 27 5.03 -7.67 -17.91
C LYS A 27 4.42 -6.92 -16.72
N GLU A 28 3.22 -7.30 -16.28
CA GLU A 28 2.62 -6.73 -15.07
C GLU A 28 3.38 -7.20 -13.82
N HIS A 29 3.81 -8.45 -13.77
CA HIS A 29 4.65 -8.96 -12.68
C HIS A 29 6.02 -8.27 -12.63
N GLU A 30 6.68 -8.09 -13.78
CA GLU A 30 7.93 -7.33 -13.89
C GLU A 30 7.73 -5.88 -13.40
N LEU A 31 6.64 -5.22 -13.79
CA LEU A 31 6.33 -3.87 -13.33
C LEU A 31 6.11 -3.81 -11.81
N ALA A 32 5.46 -4.82 -11.22
CA ALA A 32 5.27 -4.90 -9.77
C ALA A 32 6.61 -5.00 -9.02
N GLN A 33 7.54 -5.80 -9.55
CA GLN A 33 8.90 -5.93 -9.00
C GLN A 33 9.67 -4.61 -9.11
N VAL A 34 9.67 -3.98 -10.29
CA VAL A 34 10.34 -2.68 -10.50
C VAL A 34 9.79 -1.61 -9.56
N LEU A 35 8.47 -1.57 -9.34
CA LEU A 35 7.85 -0.65 -8.40
C LEU A 35 8.30 -0.90 -6.96
N PHE A 36 8.35 -2.16 -6.54
CA PHE A 36 8.83 -2.55 -5.21
C PHE A 36 10.29 -2.13 -4.99
N ASP A 37 11.15 -2.44 -5.94
CA ASP A 37 12.58 -2.12 -5.89
C ASP A 37 12.81 -0.61 -5.85
N LEU A 38 12.08 0.14 -6.69
CA LEU A 38 12.16 1.59 -6.73
C LEU A 38 11.72 2.23 -5.42
N MET A 39 10.64 1.73 -4.81
CA MET A 39 10.17 2.22 -3.51
C MET A 39 11.26 2.06 -2.44
N PHE A 40 11.92 0.89 -2.36
CA PHE A 40 12.96 0.66 -1.36
C PHE A 40 14.27 1.38 -1.67
N ALA A 41 14.62 1.58 -2.94
CA ALA A 41 15.74 2.41 -3.34
C ALA A 41 15.52 3.88 -2.94
N ASP A 42 14.30 4.41 -3.11
CA ASP A 42 13.93 5.74 -2.64
C ASP A 42 14.00 5.84 -1.11
N MET A 43 13.51 4.84 -0.39
CA MET A 43 13.60 4.81 1.08
C MET A 43 15.05 4.76 1.58
N ASP A 44 15.93 3.96 0.96
CA ASP A 44 17.37 3.94 1.28
C ASP A 44 17.99 5.34 1.11
N ARG A 45 17.69 6.01 -0.01
CA ARG A 45 18.16 7.38 -0.26
C ARG A 45 17.67 8.37 0.80
N ASN A 46 16.37 8.35 1.10
CA ASN A 46 15.79 9.23 2.13
C ASN A 46 16.45 9.02 3.50
N LEU A 47 16.77 7.76 3.88
CA LEU A 47 17.45 7.48 5.15
C LEU A 47 18.86 8.08 5.19
N ARG A 48 19.62 7.96 4.10
CA ARG A 48 20.97 8.56 4.00
C ARG A 48 20.91 10.08 4.05
N GLU A 49 19.94 10.68 3.35
CA GLU A 49 19.70 12.14 3.38
C GLU A 49 19.33 12.64 4.78
N MET A 50 18.68 11.80 5.58
CA MET A 50 18.38 12.06 6.99
C MET A 50 19.56 11.83 7.95
N GLY A 51 20.76 11.54 7.42
CA GLY A 51 21.97 11.37 8.22
C GLY A 51 22.12 10.00 8.87
N VAL A 52 21.32 8.99 8.45
CA VAL A 52 21.56 7.60 8.87
C VAL A 52 22.85 7.11 8.22
N GLY A 53 23.88 6.86 9.04
CA GLY A 53 25.19 6.42 8.54
C GLY A 53 25.15 5.09 7.79
N ASP A 54 26.11 4.91 6.87
CA ASP A 54 26.18 3.76 5.94
C ASP A 54 26.17 2.39 6.63
N LEU A 55 26.68 2.31 7.87
CA LEU A 55 26.67 1.07 8.66
C LEU A 55 25.27 0.68 9.17
N GLY A 56 24.36 1.66 9.33
CA GLY A 56 23.02 1.46 9.88
C GLY A 56 21.89 1.40 8.84
N VAL A 57 22.09 2.02 7.67
CA VAL A 57 21.05 2.15 6.64
C VAL A 57 20.56 0.80 6.13
N GLY A 58 21.47 -0.14 5.84
CA GLY A 58 21.09 -1.46 5.31
C GLY A 58 20.22 -2.27 6.30
N ARG A 59 20.47 -2.12 7.62
CA ARG A 59 19.61 -2.72 8.65
C ARG A 59 18.23 -2.07 8.64
N LYS A 60 18.18 -0.73 8.59
CA LYS A 60 16.92 0.02 8.60
C LYS A 60 16.07 -0.28 7.36
N VAL A 61 16.67 -0.41 6.18
CA VAL A 61 15.98 -0.83 4.95
C VAL A 61 15.38 -2.23 5.11
N ARG A 62 16.14 -3.20 5.65
CA ARG A 62 15.62 -4.55 5.92
C ARG A 62 14.44 -4.54 6.90
N ASP A 63 14.52 -3.73 7.96
CA ASP A 63 13.41 -3.56 8.91
C ASP A 63 12.17 -2.98 8.21
N MET A 64 12.34 -2.02 7.30
CA MET A 64 11.26 -1.44 6.50
C MET A 64 10.65 -2.46 5.52
N VAL A 65 11.47 -3.32 4.90
CA VAL A 65 10.99 -4.42 4.04
C VAL A 65 10.13 -5.39 4.84
N SER A 66 10.60 -5.80 6.02
CA SER A 66 9.82 -6.68 6.90
C SER A 66 8.51 -6.04 7.33
N ALA A 67 8.54 -4.75 7.70
CA ALA A 67 7.34 -3.99 8.05
C ALA A 67 6.35 -3.88 6.88
N PHE A 68 6.84 -3.67 5.65
CA PHE A 68 6.01 -3.66 4.45
C PHE A 68 5.28 -4.99 4.25
N TYR A 69 5.97 -6.13 4.31
CA TYR A 69 5.33 -7.43 4.11
C TYR A 69 4.28 -7.74 5.19
N GLY A 70 4.56 -7.44 6.46
CA GLY A 70 3.58 -7.62 7.53
C GLY A 70 2.32 -6.77 7.34
N ARG A 71 2.47 -5.55 6.82
CA ARG A 71 1.35 -4.66 6.46
C ARG A 71 0.58 -5.17 5.25
N ALA A 72 1.29 -5.53 4.18
CA ALA A 72 0.72 -6.07 2.97
C ALA A 72 -0.12 -7.32 3.27
N GLU A 73 0.37 -8.22 4.13
CA GLU A 73 -0.37 -9.40 4.58
C GLU A 73 -1.65 -9.02 5.34
N ALA A 74 -1.57 -8.06 6.27
CA ALA A 74 -2.72 -7.60 7.04
C ALA A 74 -3.79 -6.96 6.13
N TYR A 75 -3.37 -6.13 5.17
CA TYR A 75 -4.29 -5.52 4.22
C TYR A 75 -4.87 -6.56 3.25
N GLU A 76 -4.06 -7.49 2.74
CA GLU A 76 -4.55 -8.56 1.88
C GLU A 76 -5.64 -9.37 2.57
N LYS A 77 -5.41 -9.80 3.82
CA LYS A 77 -6.41 -10.52 4.64
C LYS A 77 -7.69 -9.71 4.81
N ALA A 78 -7.59 -8.40 5.06
CA ALA A 78 -8.77 -7.54 5.20
C ALA A 78 -9.55 -7.38 3.88
N LEU A 79 -8.86 -7.43 2.74
CA LEU A 79 -9.44 -7.28 1.40
C LEU A 79 -9.97 -8.60 0.83
N GLN A 80 -9.68 -9.74 1.46
CA GLN A 80 -10.21 -11.04 1.05
C GLN A 80 -11.74 -11.05 1.07
N GLY A 81 -12.34 -11.46 -0.04
CA GLY A 81 -13.81 -11.54 -0.14
C GLY A 81 -14.52 -10.19 -0.17
N MET A 82 -13.83 -9.09 -0.50
CA MET A 82 -14.42 -7.76 -0.65
C MET A 82 -15.72 -7.76 -1.47
N ASP A 83 -15.77 -8.54 -2.56
CA ASP A 83 -16.95 -8.60 -3.43
C ASP A 83 -18.14 -9.33 -2.79
N LYS A 84 -17.89 -10.19 -1.79
CA LYS A 84 -18.90 -11.03 -1.15
C LYS A 84 -19.44 -10.43 0.14
N SER A 85 -18.67 -9.61 0.86
CA SER A 85 -19.11 -9.01 2.14
C SER A 85 -18.45 -7.66 2.42
N PRO A 86 -18.92 -6.57 1.78
CA PRO A 86 -18.32 -5.23 1.91
C PRO A 86 -18.29 -4.68 3.34
N GLU A 87 -19.29 -4.99 4.17
CA GLU A 87 -19.35 -4.56 5.57
C GLU A 87 -18.25 -5.24 6.41
N ASN A 88 -18.09 -6.55 6.29
CA ASN A 88 -17.02 -7.30 6.97
C ASN A 88 -15.63 -6.84 6.52
N THR A 89 -15.47 -6.54 5.22
CA THR A 89 -14.23 -5.96 4.69
C THR A 89 -13.95 -4.58 5.28
N THR A 90 -14.99 -3.77 5.51
CA THR A 90 -14.83 -2.44 6.13
C THR A 90 -14.30 -2.56 7.54
N GLU A 91 -14.88 -3.42 8.39
CA GLU A 91 -14.39 -3.63 9.76
C GLU A 91 -12.97 -4.19 9.80
N ALA A 92 -12.67 -5.19 8.97
CA ALA A 92 -11.33 -5.77 8.89
C ALA A 92 -10.28 -4.73 8.43
N LEU A 93 -10.63 -3.85 7.49
CA LEU A 93 -9.77 -2.75 7.07
C LEU A 93 -9.59 -1.71 8.17
N VAL A 94 -10.64 -1.37 8.93
CA VAL A 94 -10.54 -0.45 10.07
C VAL A 94 -9.51 -0.96 11.07
N ASP A 95 -9.57 -2.24 11.44
CA ASP A 95 -8.61 -2.86 12.35
C ASP A 95 -7.19 -2.85 11.79
N ALA A 96 -7.01 -3.24 10.52
CA ALA A 96 -5.70 -3.25 9.87
C ALA A 96 -5.11 -1.84 9.75
N LEU A 97 -5.93 -0.83 9.42
CA LEU A 97 -5.49 0.56 9.30
C LEU A 97 -5.12 1.17 10.65
N ARG A 98 -5.89 0.89 11.72
CA ARG A 98 -5.54 1.35 13.08
C ARG A 98 -4.18 0.83 13.53
N ARG A 99 -3.92 -0.46 13.33
CA ARG A 99 -2.68 -1.12 13.76
C ARG A 99 -1.45 -0.74 12.94
N ASN A 100 -1.63 -0.33 11.69
CA ASN A 100 -0.53 -0.13 10.76
C ASN A 100 -0.35 1.33 10.35
N LEU A 101 -1.38 1.94 9.76
CA LEU A 101 -1.32 3.30 9.24
C LEU A 101 -1.37 4.34 10.36
N TYR A 102 -2.20 4.08 11.37
CA TYR A 102 -2.42 4.99 12.50
C TYR A 102 -1.75 4.51 13.79
N ARG A 103 -0.73 3.65 13.72
CA ARG A 103 -0.07 3.06 14.91
C ARG A 103 0.42 4.10 15.94
N ASP A 104 0.85 5.26 15.46
CA ASP A 104 1.40 6.36 16.27
C ASP A 104 0.44 7.56 16.31
N ALA A 105 -0.84 7.35 15.97
CA ALA A 105 -1.88 8.36 15.94
C ALA A 105 -3.15 7.87 16.64
N SER A 106 -4.06 8.79 16.98
CA SER A 106 -5.34 8.46 17.61
C SER A 106 -6.51 9.04 16.82
N PRO A 107 -6.78 8.51 15.61
CA PRO A 107 -7.91 8.96 14.82
C PRO A 107 -9.22 8.50 15.43
N ASP A 108 -10.26 9.30 15.24
CA ASP A 108 -11.63 8.89 15.55
C ASP A 108 -12.12 7.78 14.59
N ASP A 109 -13.20 7.10 14.95
CA ASP A 109 -13.76 6.01 14.14
C ASP A 109 -14.19 6.46 12.74
N GLN A 110 -14.68 7.69 12.61
CA GLN A 110 -15.15 8.21 11.34
C GLN A 110 -13.97 8.41 10.36
N GLN A 111 -12.84 8.91 10.84
CA GLN A 111 -11.61 9.10 10.06
C GLN A 111 -11.08 7.76 9.54
N VAL A 112 -11.01 6.73 10.38
CA VAL A 112 -10.52 5.41 9.93
C VAL A 112 -11.50 4.75 8.97
N ARG A 113 -12.81 4.85 9.22
CA ARG A 113 -13.85 4.31 8.31
C ARG A 113 -13.82 5.01 6.95
N LYS A 114 -13.59 6.33 6.91
CA LYS A 114 -13.38 7.07 5.65
C LYS A 114 -12.16 6.55 4.89
N MET A 115 -11.05 6.28 5.58
CA MET A 115 -9.85 5.70 4.97
C MET A 115 -10.11 4.27 4.46
N ALA A 116 -10.82 3.42 5.22
CA ALA A 116 -11.21 2.08 4.79
C ALA A 116 -12.09 2.13 3.53
N GLY A 117 -13.06 3.04 3.48
CA GLY A 117 -13.88 3.28 2.30
C GLY A 117 -13.07 3.78 1.10
N TYR A 118 -12.08 4.64 1.32
CA TYR A 118 -11.14 5.07 0.28
C TYR A 118 -10.32 3.89 -0.26
N VAL A 119 -9.77 3.03 0.60
CA VAL A 119 -9.00 1.84 0.18
C VAL A 119 -9.86 0.92 -0.70
N GLN A 120 -11.11 0.66 -0.32
CA GLN A 120 -12.03 -0.14 -1.15
C GLN A 120 -12.32 0.50 -2.51
N LYS A 121 -12.57 1.82 -2.54
CA LYS A 121 -12.76 2.56 -3.80
C LYS A 121 -11.50 2.49 -4.67
N LEU A 122 -10.33 2.58 -4.06
CA LEU A 122 -9.05 2.52 -4.76
C LEU A 122 -8.81 1.13 -5.36
N VAL A 123 -9.09 0.05 -4.62
CA VAL A 123 -9.01 -1.32 -5.16
C VAL A 123 -9.89 -1.48 -6.40
N ARG A 124 -11.16 -1.06 -6.32
CA ARG A 124 -12.09 -1.10 -7.46
C ARG A 124 -11.58 -0.27 -8.63
N ARG A 125 -11.09 0.94 -8.36
CA ARG A 125 -10.58 1.84 -9.38
C ARG A 125 -9.35 1.29 -10.09
N LEU A 126 -8.46 0.62 -9.37
CA LEU A 126 -7.27 -0.02 -9.93
C LEU A 126 -7.66 -1.27 -10.74
N SER A 127 -8.66 -2.05 -10.30
CA SER A 127 -9.14 -3.22 -11.05
C SER A 127 -9.82 -2.87 -12.37
N GLU A 128 -10.46 -1.70 -12.46
CA GLU A 128 -11.12 -1.22 -13.70
C GLU A 128 -10.13 -0.75 -14.78
N GLN A 129 -8.85 -0.54 -14.43
CA GLN A 129 -7.84 -0.05 -15.36
C GLN A 129 -7.15 -1.21 -16.10
N THR A 130 -6.86 -0.98 -17.39
CA THR A 130 -6.26 -1.99 -18.25
C THR A 130 -4.77 -2.17 -17.96
N ALA A 131 -4.23 -3.35 -18.25
CA ALA A 131 -2.80 -3.63 -18.11
C ALA A 131 -1.95 -2.61 -18.89
N GLU A 132 -2.37 -2.22 -20.09
CA GLU A 132 -1.67 -1.23 -20.91
C GLU A 132 -1.59 0.14 -20.25
N ALA A 133 -2.60 0.54 -19.48
CA ALA A 133 -2.56 1.79 -18.72
C ALA A 133 -1.47 1.74 -17.64
N PHE A 134 -1.38 0.64 -16.89
CA PHE A 134 -0.31 0.44 -15.90
C PHE A 134 1.07 0.45 -16.56
N LEU A 135 1.25 -0.29 -17.66
CA LEU A 135 2.52 -0.38 -18.38
C LEU A 135 2.99 0.96 -18.98
N ARG A 136 2.07 1.88 -19.25
CA ARG A 136 2.40 3.26 -19.68
C ARG A 136 2.56 4.25 -18.52
N GLY A 137 2.29 3.83 -17.28
CA GLY A 137 2.29 4.73 -16.12
C GLY A 137 1.03 5.60 -16.00
N ASP A 138 -0.02 5.32 -16.78
CA ASP A 138 -1.29 6.04 -16.78
C ASP A 138 -2.22 5.56 -15.65
N ILE A 139 -1.76 5.63 -14.40
CA ILE A 139 -2.47 5.09 -13.23
C ILE A 139 -3.33 6.18 -12.57
N ARG A 140 -4.63 5.90 -12.43
CA ARG A 140 -5.60 6.79 -11.77
C ARG A 140 -6.01 6.28 -10.41
N PHE A 141 -5.83 7.11 -9.39
CA PHE A 141 -6.28 6.80 -8.03
C PHE A 141 -7.73 7.25 -7.83
N ALA A 142 -8.38 6.69 -6.82
CA ALA A 142 -9.65 7.21 -6.34
C ALA A 142 -9.47 8.60 -5.74
N SER A 143 -10.52 9.44 -5.76
CA SER A 143 -10.48 10.74 -5.08
C SER A 143 -10.26 10.55 -3.58
N ILE A 144 -9.41 11.41 -3.01
CA ILE A 144 -9.11 11.41 -1.58
C ILE A 144 -10.37 11.67 -0.74
N PRO A 145 -10.53 10.99 0.41
CA PRO A 145 -11.77 11.00 1.20
C PRO A 145 -11.98 12.27 2.06
N PHE A 146 -11.16 13.30 1.88
CA PHE A 146 -11.12 14.53 2.71
C PHE A 146 -11.49 15.80 1.93
N GLN A 147 -12.36 15.67 0.91
CA GLN A 147 -13.02 16.83 0.30
C GLN A 147 -14.27 17.23 1.09
#